data_AF-A0A3N5PLP6-F1
#
_entry.id   AF-A0A3N5PLP6-F1
#
_cell.length_a   1.000
_cell.length_b   1.000
_cell.length_c   1.000
_cell.angle_alpha   90.00
_cell.angle_beta   90.00
_cell.angle_gamma   90.00
#
_symmetry.space_group_name_H-M   'P 1'
#
loop_
_entity.id
_entity.type
_entity.pdbx_description
1 polymer ?
#
loop_
_entity_poly.entity_id
_entity_poly.type
_entity_poly.pdbx_seq_one_letter_code
_entity_poly.pdbx_strand_id
1 'polypeptide(L)' 'MKKLLLAGLASVAVALPVAAALQKGDTAPVFSAKASLAGKEFNYSLADALKQGTVVVYFYPSAYTQGCNIQARG' A
#
# COMPACT_ATOMS: atom_id res chain seq x y z
N MET A 1 -43.09 11.90 2.29
CA MET A 1 -42.23 11.62 3.46
C MET A 1 -41.73 10.17 3.50
N LYS A 2 -42.55 9.14 3.24
CA LYS A 2 -42.10 7.72 3.21
C LYS A 2 -41.07 7.37 2.12
N LYS A 3 -41.13 8.04 0.95
CA LYS A 3 -40.19 7.84 -0.17
C LYS A 3 -38.78 8.38 0.11
N LEU A 4 -38.65 9.36 1.02
CA LEU A 4 -37.36 9.93 1.43
C LEU A 4 -36.64 9.03 2.45
N LEU A 5 -37.39 8.26 3.24
CA LEU A 5 -36.82 7.27 4.17
C LEU A 5 -36.19 6.08 3.46
N LEU A 6 -36.76 5.63 2.32
CA LEU A 6 -36.16 4.56 1.52
C LEU A 6 -34.88 5.00 0.78
N ALA A 7 -34.79 6.27 0.37
CA ALA A 7 -33.62 6.81 -0.31
C ALA A 7 -32.42 7.01 0.63
N GLY A 8 -32.64 7.28 1.92
CA GLY A 8 -31.58 7.42 2.93
C GLY A 8 -30.95 6.09 3.35
N LEU A 9 -31.68 4.99 3.29
CA LEU A 9 -31.19 3.67 3.71
C LEU A 9 -30.23 3.02 2.69
N ALA A 10 -30.35 3.39 1.41
CA ALA A 10 -29.47 2.88 0.34
C ALA A 10 -28.05 3.47 0.39
N SER A 11 -27.88 4.66 0.98
CA SER A 11 -26.60 5.38 1.00
C SER A 11 -25.58 4.83 2.00
N VAL A 12 -26.02 4.03 2.98
CA VAL A 12 -25.13 3.50 4.04
C VAL A 12 -24.39 2.23 3.58
N ALA A 13 -24.87 1.56 2.53
CA ALA A 13 -24.30 0.28 2.07
C ALA A 13 -22.96 0.40 1.34
N VAL A 14 -22.51 1.60 0.95
CA VAL A 14 -21.32 1.80 0.10
C VAL A 14 -20.05 2.16 0.89
N ALA A 15 -20.16 2.39 2.21
CA ALA A 15 -19.03 2.79 3.06
C ALA A 15 -18.29 1.62 3.71
N LEU A 16 -18.44 0.39 3.20
CA LEU A 16 -17.69 -0.75 3.70
C LEU A 16 -16.24 -0.65 3.20
N PRO A 17 -15.22 -0.65 4.09
CA PRO A 17 -13.83 -0.72 3.65
C PRO A 17 -13.65 -2.02 2.88
N VAL A 18 -13.28 -1.92 1.60
CA VAL A 18 -12.87 -3.08 0.81
C VAL A 18 -11.59 -3.62 1.43
N ALA A 19 -11.70 -4.75 2.12
CA ALA A 19 -10.57 -5.48 2.69
C ALA A 19 -9.85 -6.25 1.58
N ALA A 20 -9.07 -5.56 0.75
CA ALA A 20 -8.17 -6.15 -0.23
C ALA A 20 -6.80 -6.45 0.40
N ALA A 21 -6.79 -7.11 1.55
CA ALA A 21 -5.55 -7.52 2.20
C ALA A 21 -4.97 -8.74 1.47
N LEU A 22 -3.68 -8.69 1.14
CA LEU A 22 -2.99 -9.80 0.50
C LEU A 22 -2.91 -11.00 1.44
N GLN A 23 -3.28 -12.16 0.93
CA GLN A 23 -3.16 -13.45 1.60
C GLN A 23 -1.85 -14.15 1.18
N LYS A 24 -1.44 -15.15 1.95
CA LYS A 24 -0.27 -15.96 1.60
C LYS A 24 -0.56 -16.75 0.31
N GLY A 25 0.30 -16.59 -0.69
CA GLY A 25 0.17 -17.23 -2.00
C GLY A 25 -0.44 -16.33 -3.06
N ASP A 26 -0.99 -15.18 -2.69
CA ASP A 26 -1.46 -14.18 -3.65
C ASP A 26 -0.29 -13.69 -4.52
N THR A 27 -0.60 -13.43 -5.79
CA THR A 27 0.35 -12.73 -6.66
C THR A 27 0.56 -11.32 -6.13
N ALA A 28 1.81 -10.96 -5.86
CA ALA A 28 2.14 -9.62 -5.40
C ALA A 28 1.69 -8.57 -6.43
N PRO A 29 1.04 -7.47 -5.99
CA PRO A 29 0.60 -6.42 -6.90
C PRO A 29 1.84 -5.73 -7.50
N VAL A 30 1.88 -5.68 -8.83
CA VAL A 30 2.94 -4.96 -9.53
C VAL A 30 2.76 -3.46 -9.30
N PHE A 31 3.85 -2.80 -8.88
CA PHE A 31 3.86 -1.35 -8.70
C PHE A 31 5.18 -0.75 -9.17
N SER A 32 5.10 0.55 -9.49
CA SER A 32 6.26 1.40 -9.74
C SER A 32 6.16 2.64 -8.87
N ALA A 33 7.30 3.09 -8.35
CA ALA A 33 7.36 4.24 -7.45
C ALA A 33 8.65 5.04 -7.64
N LYS A 34 8.61 6.33 -7.27
CA LYS A 34 9.84 7.11 -7.07
C LYS A 34 10.52 6.62 -5.81
N ALA A 35 11.80 6.31 -5.90
CA ALA A 35 12.61 5.83 -4.80
C ALA A 35 13.92 6.62 -4.72
N SER A 36 14.56 6.57 -3.55
CA SER A 36 15.89 7.14 -3.34
C SER A 36 16.74 6.18 -2.55
N LEU A 37 17.97 5.93 -3.02
CA LEU A 37 18.96 5.11 -2.32
C LEU A 37 20.22 5.94 -2.14
N ALA A 38 20.65 6.10 -0.89
CA ALA A 38 21.80 6.95 -0.55
C ALA A 38 21.71 8.37 -1.17
N GLY A 39 20.49 8.94 -1.21
CA GLY A 39 20.24 10.27 -1.78
C GLY A 39 20.16 10.33 -3.30
N LYS A 40 20.33 9.21 -4.02
CA LYS A 40 20.16 9.14 -5.47
C LYS A 40 18.75 8.72 -5.81
N GLU A 41 18.03 9.57 -6.52
CA GLU A 41 16.67 9.29 -6.99
C GLU A 41 16.68 8.31 -8.17
N PHE A 42 15.69 7.41 -8.21
CA PHE A 42 15.45 6.50 -9.32
C PHE A 42 13.97 6.07 -9.37
N ASN A 43 13.56 5.45 -10.47
CA ASN A 43 12.25 4.80 -10.56
C ASN A 43 12.41 3.33 -10.19
N TYR A 44 11.70 2.88 -9.17
CA TYR A 44 11.62 1.48 -8.78
C TYR A 44 10.46 0.79 -9.52
N SER A 45 10.66 -0.47 -9.90
CA SER A 45 9.67 -1.37 -10.51
C SER A 45 9.77 -2.73 -9.81
N LEU A 46 8.69 -3.16 -9.16
CA LEU A 46 8.67 -4.47 -8.49
C LEU A 46 8.87 -5.61 -9.51
N ALA A 47 8.29 -5.47 -10.70
CA ALA A 47 8.41 -6.48 -11.76
C ALA A 47 9.86 -6.66 -12.23
N ASP A 48 10.65 -5.59 -12.29
CA ASP A 48 12.05 -5.68 -12.68
C ASP A 48 12.95 -6.20 -11.55
N ALA A 49 12.64 -5.85 -10.30
CA ALA A 49 13.35 -6.37 -9.13
C ALA A 49 13.14 -7.89 -8.98
N LEU A 50 11.92 -8.39 -9.19
CA LEU A 50 11.61 -9.82 -9.12
C LEU A 50 12.36 -10.67 -10.17
N LYS A 51 12.77 -10.08 -11.30
CA LYS A 51 13.62 -10.77 -12.30
C LYS A 51 15.04 -10.98 -11.79
N GLN A 52 15.51 -10.16 -10.86
CA GLN A 52 16.87 -10.21 -10.31
C GLN A 52 16.96 -11.15 -9.11
N GLY A 53 15.83 -11.45 -8.45
CA GLY A 53 15.78 -12.40 -7.33
C GLY A 53 14.55 -12.20 -6.45
N THR A 54 14.53 -12.89 -5.32
CA THR A 54 13.46 -12.75 -4.32
C THR A 54 13.50 -11.35 -3.70
N VAL A 55 12.33 -10.71 -3.62
CA VAL A 55 12.16 -9.37 -3.07
C VAL A 55 11.34 -9.43 -1.79
N VAL A 56 11.80 -8.74 -0.75
CA VAL A 56 11.03 -8.50 0.49
C VAL A 56 10.58 -7.05 0.50
N VAL A 57 9.27 -6.82 0.61
CA VAL A 57 8.68 -5.47 0.68
C VAL A 57 8.01 -5.29 2.04
N TYR A 58 8.30 -4.16 2.69
CA TYR A 58 7.70 -3.78 3.97
C TYR A 58 7.18 -2.34 3.90
N PHE A 59 5.95 -2.13 4.37
CA PHE A 59 5.30 -0.82 4.39
C PHE A 59 5.30 -0.26 5.81
N TYR A 60 5.62 1.03 5.94
CA TYR A 60 5.57 1.77 7.20
C TYR A 60 4.98 3.17 6.95
N PRO A 61 4.40 3.84 7.96
CA PRO A 61 3.53 5.01 7.74
C PRO A 61 4.20 6.19 7.03
N SER A 62 5.44 6.51 7.40
CA SER A 62 6.24 7.53 6.71
C SER A 62 7.70 7.51 7.13
N ALA A 63 8.56 7.97 6.21
CA ALA A 63 9.97 8.23 6.47
C ALA A 63 10.13 9.25 7.61
N TYR A 64 11.16 9.05 8.44
CA TYR A 64 11.60 10.00 9.47
C TYR A 64 10.59 10.30 10.61
N THR A 65 9.65 9.39 10.92
CA THR A 65 8.79 9.53 12.10
C THR A 65 9.53 9.22 13.41
N GLN A 66 9.23 9.99 14.46
CA GLN A 66 9.81 9.85 15.80
C GLN A 66 9.47 8.46 16.37
N GLY A 67 10.49 7.60 16.50
CA GLY A 67 10.38 6.22 16.97
C GLY A 67 11.18 5.19 16.16
N CYS A 68 11.72 5.53 14.97
CA CYS A 68 12.32 4.54 14.07
C CYS A 68 13.66 4.95 13.41
N ASN A 69 14.52 5.70 14.10
CA ASN A 69 15.87 5.99 13.58
C ASN A 69 16.90 4.86 13.81
N ILE A 70 16.53 3.81 14.55
CA ILE A 70 17.42 2.67 14.86
C ILE A 70 17.21 1.50 13.87
N GLN A 71 16.02 1.37 13.27
CA GLN A 71 15.67 0.21 12.45
C GLN A 71 16.02 0.35 10.96
N ALA A 72 16.33 1.58 10.50
CA ALA A 72 16.59 1.90 9.09
C ALA A 72 18.04 2.26 8.77
N ARG A 73 18.98 2.03 9.71
CA ARG A 73 20.42 2.16 9.46
C ARG A 73 21.01 0.77 9.22
N GLY A 74 21.14 0.41 7.96
CA GLY A 74 21.99 -0.65 7.44
C GLY A 74 22.76 -0.10 6.24
#